data_AF-A0A847S1W2-F1
#
_entry.id   AF-A0A847S1W2-F1
#
_cell.length_a   1.000
_cell.length_b   1.000
_cell.length_c   1.000
_cell.angle_alpha   90.00
_cell.angle_beta   90.00
_cell.angle_gamma   90.00
#
_symmetry.space_group_name_H-M   'P 1'
#
loop_
_entity.id
_entity.type
_entity.pdbx_description
1 polymer ?
#
loop_
_entity_poly.entity_id
_entity_poly.type
_entity_poly.pdbx_seq_one_letter_code
_entity_poly.pdbx_strand_id
1 'polypeptide(L)'
;MSFSTDKQTLDELNLLGKFRQDSVYHLFNQVKTRGGGHLLDQMFRQPLTAAAAINERSQVFRFFQEANRPFAFDVQQLQLMQEYLDVQVSGNPVLVLAGTIVHKWLAALTRDERYKKKVQGLQATIITLMHCYNFVHSFPANAGPFTARLADIRNLLSDKRLERLREIDIYTALPLRTLAYFEHLLKGKLHGEMQTILTFIYEVDVNIAVSNVARNKGFNYATAVDANKNVLSATGLRHPCIDKAIGNHLLLNGQTNLLFLTGANMAGKSTLMKAVGIGLYMAHMGFPVAAGEMEFSVREGLYSSINVADNIGLGYSHFYAEVVRVKQAAEAAASGKKLLLLFDELFKGTNVKDAYDGTLAVTQGFADYGNCLFIISTHIIEVGEALKQRANIHFAYMPTVMDGKRPTYPYVLKEGITSDRQGMMIIRNEGILELLDQPR
;
A
#
# COMPACT_ATOMS: atom_id res chain seq x y z
N MET A 1 -1.22 -12.06 -14.50
CA MET A 1 -1.33 -10.67 -15.02
C MET A 1 -0.91 -9.70 -13.94
N SER A 2 -0.18 -8.63 -14.24
CA SER A 2 0.24 -7.62 -13.26
C SER A 2 -0.81 -6.51 -13.13
N PHE A 3 -0.95 -5.92 -11.94
CA PHE A 3 -1.78 -4.74 -11.73
C PHE A 3 -1.20 -3.53 -12.47
N SER A 4 -2.01 -2.87 -13.30
CA SER A 4 -1.61 -1.76 -14.17
C SER A 4 -1.90 -0.42 -13.51
N THR A 5 -0.87 0.37 -13.26
CA THR A 5 -0.97 1.75 -12.75
C THR A 5 0.19 2.56 -13.30
N ASP A 6 0.05 3.87 -13.37
CA ASP A 6 1.13 4.78 -13.76
C ASP A 6 1.66 5.61 -12.60
N LYS A 7 2.78 6.28 -12.84
CA LYS A 7 3.44 7.15 -11.86
C LYS A 7 2.53 8.29 -11.40
N GLN A 8 1.77 8.89 -12.31
CA GLN A 8 0.88 9.99 -11.98
C GLN A 8 -0.19 9.56 -10.96
N THR A 9 -0.81 8.41 -11.17
CA THR A 9 -1.80 7.84 -10.26
C THR A 9 -1.19 7.55 -8.89
N LEU A 10 0.02 6.99 -8.86
CA LEU A 10 0.76 6.73 -7.61
C LEU A 10 1.07 8.02 -6.84
N ASP A 11 1.45 9.09 -7.55
CA ASP A 11 1.74 10.40 -6.97
C ASP A 11 0.47 11.13 -6.50
N GLU A 12 -0.61 11.13 -7.29
CA GLU A 12 -1.90 11.79 -6.96
C GLU A 12 -2.57 11.19 -5.72
N LEU A 13 -2.46 9.86 -5.57
CA LEU A 13 -2.96 9.10 -4.42
C LEU A 13 -1.96 9.05 -3.25
N ASN A 14 -0.78 9.66 -3.40
CA ASN A 14 0.32 9.64 -2.42
C ASN A 14 0.61 8.24 -1.86
N LEU A 15 0.58 7.23 -2.75
CA LEU A 15 0.68 5.81 -2.36
C LEU A 15 2.10 5.45 -1.92
N LEU A 16 3.10 5.99 -2.63
CA LEU A 16 4.51 5.72 -2.42
C LEU A 16 5.22 6.89 -1.72
N GLY A 17 6.35 6.60 -1.09
CA GLY A 17 7.25 7.64 -0.57
C GLY A 17 7.75 7.34 0.84
N LYS A 18 8.86 6.60 0.94
CA LYS A 18 9.48 6.25 2.23
C LYS A 18 9.75 7.46 3.15
N PHE A 19 10.03 8.63 2.55
CA PHE A 19 10.39 9.86 3.25
C PHE A 19 9.28 10.93 3.27
N ARG A 20 8.10 10.64 2.70
CA ARG A 20 6.94 11.56 2.71
C ARG A 20 6.04 11.17 3.89
N GLN A 21 5.99 12.00 4.94
CA GLN A 21 5.29 11.70 6.20
C GLN A 21 3.76 11.52 6.02
N ASP A 22 3.23 12.10 4.96
CA ASP A 22 1.83 12.12 4.57
C ASP A 22 1.44 11.02 3.57
N SER A 23 2.39 10.17 3.15
CA SER A 23 2.14 9.06 2.22
C SER A 23 1.49 7.85 2.88
N VAL A 24 0.75 7.08 2.07
CA VAL A 24 0.15 5.81 2.51
C VAL A 24 1.23 4.81 2.89
N TYR A 25 2.36 4.77 2.17
CA TYR A 25 3.51 3.94 2.53
C TYR A 25 4.03 4.25 3.94
N HIS A 26 4.16 5.53 4.29
CA HIS A 26 4.68 5.95 5.59
C HIS A 26 3.84 5.43 6.75
N LEU A 27 2.51 5.36 6.58
CA LEU A 27 1.59 4.81 7.57
C LEU A 27 2.00 3.38 8.01
N PHE A 28 2.44 2.56 7.05
CA PHE A 28 2.81 1.16 7.24
C PHE A 28 4.30 0.91 7.48
N ASN A 29 5.16 1.90 7.25
CA ASN A 29 6.61 1.78 7.38
C ASN A 29 7.06 1.81 8.86
N GLN A 30 6.53 0.88 9.65
CA GLN A 30 6.82 0.64 11.07
C GLN A 30 7.61 -0.66 11.29
N VAL A 31 8.10 -1.25 10.20
CA VAL A 31 8.97 -2.43 10.19
C VAL A 31 10.29 -2.15 10.89
N LYS A 32 10.82 -3.14 11.61
CA LYS A 32 12.03 -3.02 12.41
C LYS A 32 13.30 -3.44 11.66
N THR A 33 13.15 -4.30 10.64
CA THR A 33 14.24 -4.92 9.90
C THR A 33 14.41 -4.29 8.52
N ARG A 34 15.65 -4.28 8.00
CA ARG A 34 15.92 -3.80 6.64
C ARG A 34 15.22 -4.67 5.58
N GLY A 35 15.27 -6.00 5.76
CA GLY A 35 14.59 -6.95 4.88
C GLY A 35 13.07 -6.79 4.89
N GLY A 36 12.46 -6.55 6.05
CA GLY A 36 11.04 -6.22 6.17
C GLY A 36 10.68 -4.94 5.41
N GLY A 37 11.53 -3.91 5.49
CA GLY A 37 11.38 -2.70 4.70
C GLY A 37 11.45 -2.92 3.19
N HIS A 38 12.35 -3.78 2.71
CA HIS A 38 12.41 -4.15 1.29
C HIS A 38 11.17 -4.94 0.86
N LEU A 39 10.71 -5.88 1.68
CA LEU A 39 9.50 -6.66 1.42
C LEU A 39 8.26 -5.75 1.35
N LEU A 40 8.16 -4.78 2.27
CA LEU A 40 7.08 -3.79 2.27
C LEU A 40 7.10 -2.92 1.00
N ASP A 41 8.26 -2.40 0.58
CA ASP A 41 8.41 -1.64 -0.68
C ASP A 41 8.00 -2.49 -1.90
N GLN A 42 8.41 -3.77 -1.93
CA GLN A 42 7.99 -4.70 -2.98
C GLN A 42 6.47 -4.88 -3.00
N MET A 43 5.83 -5.09 -1.84
CA MET A 43 4.37 -5.25 -1.75
C MET A 43 3.63 -4.02 -2.27
N PHE A 44 4.12 -2.80 -1.99
CA PHE A 44 3.53 -1.57 -2.51
C PHE A 44 3.72 -1.40 -4.03
N ARG A 45 4.80 -1.91 -4.60
CA ARG A 45 5.07 -1.84 -6.06
C ARG A 45 4.39 -2.94 -6.86
N GLN A 46 3.99 -4.03 -6.21
CA GLN A 46 3.44 -5.22 -6.87
C GLN A 46 2.10 -5.63 -6.24
N PRO A 47 1.02 -4.85 -6.44
CA PRO A 47 -0.32 -5.27 -6.03
C PRO A 47 -0.73 -6.58 -6.70
N LEU A 48 -1.48 -7.40 -5.97
CA LEU A 48 -1.93 -8.72 -6.43
C LEU A 48 -3.14 -8.58 -7.37
N THR A 49 -3.36 -9.57 -8.23
CA THR A 49 -4.47 -9.61 -9.20
C THR A 49 -5.24 -10.93 -9.15
N ALA A 50 -5.12 -11.66 -8.04
CA ALA A 50 -5.84 -12.91 -7.81
C ALA A 50 -6.59 -12.81 -6.47
N ALA A 51 -7.90 -13.04 -6.51
CA ALA A 51 -8.76 -12.89 -5.34
C ALA A 51 -8.30 -13.81 -4.18
N ALA A 52 -7.95 -15.06 -4.50
CA ALA A 52 -7.43 -16.02 -3.51
C ALA A 52 -6.17 -15.50 -2.81
N ALA A 53 -5.17 -15.04 -3.57
CA ALA A 53 -3.91 -14.53 -3.01
C ALA A 53 -4.11 -13.25 -2.17
N ILE A 54 -5.02 -12.36 -2.60
CA ILE A 54 -5.38 -11.17 -1.84
C ILE A 54 -5.99 -11.57 -0.49
N ASN A 55 -7.01 -12.42 -0.53
CA ASN A 55 -7.73 -12.86 0.66
C ASN A 55 -6.84 -13.67 1.61
N GLU A 56 -5.97 -14.54 1.10
CA GLU A 56 -5.00 -15.30 1.89
C GLU A 56 -4.05 -14.37 2.65
N ARG A 57 -3.48 -13.36 1.97
CA ARG A 57 -2.62 -12.37 2.63
C ARG A 57 -3.38 -11.56 3.67
N SER A 58 -4.60 -11.12 3.37
CA SER A 58 -5.45 -10.42 4.35
C SER A 58 -5.76 -11.29 5.57
N GLN A 59 -5.96 -12.59 5.40
CA GLN A 59 -6.15 -13.53 6.51
C GLN A 59 -4.88 -13.67 7.37
N VAL A 60 -3.69 -13.68 6.76
CA VAL A 60 -2.42 -13.67 7.52
C VAL A 60 -2.29 -12.40 8.35
N PHE A 61 -2.53 -11.22 7.79
CA PHE A 61 -2.52 -9.98 8.58
C PHE A 61 -3.58 -9.99 9.68
N ARG A 62 -4.81 -10.42 9.39
CA ARG A 62 -5.86 -10.54 10.42
C ARG A 62 -5.44 -11.47 11.56
N PHE A 63 -4.81 -12.61 11.25
CA PHE A 63 -4.27 -13.52 12.24
C PHE A 63 -3.22 -12.84 13.16
N PHE A 64 -2.28 -12.07 12.60
CA PHE A 64 -1.30 -11.33 13.39
C PHE A 64 -1.92 -10.17 14.18
N GLN A 65 -2.98 -9.54 13.66
CA GLN A 65 -3.75 -8.51 14.35
C GLN A 65 -4.46 -9.07 15.58
N GLU A 66 -5.07 -10.25 15.48
CA GLU A 66 -5.73 -10.94 16.60
C GLU A 66 -4.72 -11.47 17.60
N ALA A 67 -3.61 -12.04 17.14
CA ALA A 67 -2.57 -12.61 18.00
C ALA A 67 -1.86 -11.55 18.87
N ASN A 68 -1.77 -10.30 18.40
CA ASN A 68 -1.16 -9.17 19.11
C ASN A 68 0.19 -9.47 19.75
N ARG A 69 1.09 -10.09 18.98
CA ARG A 69 2.42 -10.46 19.46
C ARG A 69 3.45 -9.38 19.10
N PRO A 70 4.36 -9.03 20.02
CA PRO A 70 5.48 -8.15 19.69
C PRO A 70 6.47 -8.89 18.79
N PHE A 71 7.25 -8.11 18.03
CA PHE A 71 8.38 -8.64 17.28
C PHE A 71 9.43 -9.22 18.24
N ALA A 72 9.71 -10.52 18.13
CA ALA A 72 10.48 -11.30 19.10
C ALA A 72 12.00 -11.35 18.84
N PHE A 73 12.48 -10.69 17.79
CA PHE A 73 13.88 -10.75 17.37
C PHE A 73 14.63 -9.46 17.71
N ASP A 74 15.90 -9.60 18.09
CA ASP A 74 16.80 -8.47 18.29
C ASP A 74 17.32 -7.97 16.95
N VAL A 75 17.10 -6.69 16.65
CA VAL A 75 17.44 -6.09 15.36
C VAL A 75 18.95 -6.02 15.13
N GLN A 76 19.73 -5.81 16.19
CA GLN A 76 21.20 -5.73 16.09
C GLN A 76 21.77 -7.13 15.80
N GLN A 77 21.26 -8.17 16.48
CA GLN A 77 21.67 -9.56 16.20
C GLN A 77 21.28 -9.97 14.78
N LEU A 78 20.10 -9.60 14.30
CA LEU A 78 19.69 -9.85 12.90
C LEU A 78 20.62 -9.18 11.90
N GLN A 79 21.01 -7.93 12.13
CA GLN A 79 21.93 -7.23 11.25
C GLN A 79 23.31 -7.91 11.22
N LEU A 80 23.85 -8.29 12.38
CA LEU A 80 25.13 -9.00 12.47
C LEU A 80 25.09 -10.37 11.79
N MET A 81 23.98 -11.11 11.95
CA MET A 81 23.76 -12.39 11.28
C MET A 81 23.71 -12.20 9.75
N GLN A 82 22.98 -11.21 9.26
CA GLN A 82 22.88 -10.94 7.82
C GLN A 82 24.25 -10.56 7.24
N GLU A 83 24.95 -9.60 7.84
CA GLU A 83 26.29 -9.19 7.41
C GLU A 83 27.29 -10.36 7.44
N TYR A 84 27.14 -11.28 8.40
CA TYR A 84 27.95 -12.48 8.47
C TYR A 84 27.67 -13.44 7.30
N LEU A 85 26.40 -13.70 6.99
CA LEU A 85 25.99 -14.65 5.96
C LEU A 85 26.27 -14.16 4.54
N ASP A 86 26.22 -12.85 4.29
CA ASP A 86 26.46 -12.25 2.97
C ASP A 86 27.92 -12.37 2.50
N VAL A 87 28.86 -12.64 3.42
CA VAL A 87 30.27 -12.84 3.09
C VAL A 87 30.48 -14.21 2.43
N GLN A 88 30.84 -14.21 1.15
CA GLN A 88 31.20 -15.45 0.44
C GLN A 88 32.40 -16.15 1.07
N VAL A 89 32.33 -17.48 1.12
CA VAL A 89 33.36 -18.34 1.70
C VAL A 89 33.77 -19.42 0.72
N SER A 90 35.04 -19.84 0.80
CA SER A 90 35.57 -20.95 0.00
C SER A 90 34.75 -22.24 0.21
N GLY A 91 34.48 -22.95 -0.88
CA GLY A 91 33.87 -24.28 -0.84
C GLY A 91 34.73 -25.36 -0.18
N ASN A 92 36.00 -25.09 0.15
CA ASN A 92 36.89 -26.05 0.80
C ASN A 92 37.02 -25.77 2.32
N PRO A 93 36.55 -26.68 3.20
CA PRO A 93 36.62 -26.51 4.66
C PRO A 93 38.02 -26.24 5.22
N VAL A 94 39.06 -26.83 4.60
CA VAL A 94 40.45 -26.66 5.03
C VAL A 94 40.94 -25.24 4.76
N LEU A 95 40.55 -24.66 3.61
CA LEU A 95 40.86 -23.27 3.27
C LEU A 95 40.14 -22.29 4.21
N VAL A 96 38.89 -22.59 4.61
CA VAL A 96 38.15 -21.79 5.60
C VAL A 96 38.85 -21.80 6.96
N LEU A 97 39.30 -22.99 7.42
CA LEU A 97 40.03 -23.13 8.67
C LEU A 97 41.37 -22.39 8.65
N ALA A 98 42.17 -22.58 7.58
CA ALA A 98 43.45 -21.89 7.41
C ALA A 98 43.29 -20.37 7.41
N GLY A 99 42.32 -19.85 6.66
CA GLY A 99 42.01 -18.42 6.65
C GLY A 99 41.56 -17.91 8.02
N THR A 100 40.83 -18.71 8.80
CA THR A 100 40.40 -18.32 10.15
C THR A 100 41.56 -18.28 11.15
N ILE A 101 42.53 -19.19 11.01
CA ILE A 101 43.79 -19.16 11.79
C ILE A 101 44.56 -17.88 11.46
N VAL A 102 44.74 -17.55 10.18
CA VAL A 102 45.42 -16.32 9.73
C VAL A 102 44.75 -15.08 10.31
N HIS A 103 43.42 -14.97 10.20
CA HIS A 103 42.69 -13.82 10.76
C HIS A 103 42.84 -13.70 12.29
N LYS A 104 42.86 -14.82 13.02
CA LYS A 104 43.07 -14.79 14.48
C LYS A 104 44.48 -14.30 14.82
N TRP A 105 45.51 -14.78 14.11
CA TRP A 105 46.88 -14.33 14.29
C TRP A 105 47.04 -12.84 13.97
N LEU A 106 46.46 -12.38 12.87
CA LEU A 106 46.46 -10.95 12.50
C LEU A 106 45.73 -10.09 13.54
N ALA A 107 44.60 -10.55 14.08
CA ALA A 107 43.87 -9.84 15.14
C ALA A 107 44.66 -9.74 16.45
N ALA A 108 45.57 -10.68 16.73
CA ALA A 108 46.44 -10.63 17.91
C ALA A 108 47.67 -9.72 17.71
N LEU A 109 48.16 -9.60 16.47
CA LEU A 109 49.35 -8.82 16.13
C LEU A 109 49.04 -7.39 15.64
N THR A 110 47.80 -7.14 15.20
CA THR A 110 47.35 -5.87 14.60
C THR A 110 45.93 -5.53 15.06
N ARG A 111 45.41 -4.35 14.73
CA ARG A 111 43.99 -3.97 15.00
C ARG A 111 42.98 -4.66 14.04
N ASP A 112 43.28 -5.86 13.54
CA ASP A 112 42.43 -6.57 12.58
C ASP A 112 41.16 -7.10 13.27
N GLU A 113 40.01 -6.51 12.95
CA GLU A 113 38.72 -6.88 13.55
C GLU A 113 38.04 -8.09 12.88
N ARG A 114 38.60 -8.65 11.79
CA ARG A 114 37.92 -9.70 11.01
C ARG A 114 37.60 -10.94 11.85
N TYR A 115 38.53 -11.38 12.70
CA TYR A 115 38.29 -12.52 13.59
C TYR A 115 37.15 -12.23 14.58
N LYS A 116 37.15 -11.04 15.19
CA LYS A 116 36.11 -10.61 16.12
C LYS A 116 34.74 -10.55 15.45
N LYS A 117 34.65 -9.98 14.25
CA LYS A 117 33.42 -9.92 13.45
C LYS A 117 32.89 -11.31 13.09
N LYS A 118 33.76 -12.28 12.77
CA LYS A 118 33.34 -13.67 12.53
C LYS A 118 32.72 -14.32 13.76
N VAL A 119 33.33 -14.13 14.94
CA VAL A 119 32.81 -14.65 16.21
C VAL A 119 31.46 -14.01 16.53
N GLN A 120 31.37 -12.68 16.44
CA GLN A 120 30.12 -11.94 16.67
C GLN A 120 29.01 -12.35 15.71
N GLY A 121 29.32 -12.52 14.42
CA GLY A 121 28.36 -12.97 13.41
C GLY A 121 27.83 -14.37 13.68
N LEU A 122 28.69 -15.31 14.09
CA LEU A 122 28.26 -16.66 14.45
C LEU A 122 27.41 -16.67 15.74
N GLN A 123 27.83 -15.92 16.77
CA GLN A 123 27.04 -15.77 18.01
C GLN A 123 25.65 -15.17 17.72
N ALA A 124 25.60 -14.11 16.90
CA ALA A 124 24.34 -13.49 16.49
C ALA A 124 23.44 -14.45 15.70
N THR A 125 24.03 -15.31 14.87
CA THR A 125 23.31 -16.37 14.17
C THR A 125 22.72 -17.39 15.15
N ILE A 126 23.50 -17.84 16.15
CA ILE A 126 23.02 -18.77 17.19
C ILE A 126 21.84 -18.16 17.97
N ILE A 127 21.99 -16.92 18.45
CA ILE A 127 20.93 -16.20 19.20
C ILE A 127 19.67 -16.08 18.34
N THR A 128 19.82 -15.67 17.08
CA THR A 128 18.70 -15.49 16.17
C THR A 128 17.97 -16.81 15.90
N LEU A 129 18.71 -17.90 15.65
CA LEU A 129 18.12 -19.23 15.43
C LEU A 129 17.40 -19.75 16.67
N MET A 130 17.95 -19.51 17.87
CA MET A 130 17.30 -19.84 19.13
C MET A 130 15.97 -19.08 19.29
N HIS A 131 15.96 -17.76 19.05
CA HIS A 131 14.74 -16.95 19.10
C HIS A 131 13.73 -17.38 18.03
N CYS A 132 14.20 -17.70 16.82
CA CYS A 132 13.34 -18.20 15.73
C CYS A 132 12.67 -19.52 16.13
N TYR A 133 13.44 -20.46 16.67
CA TYR A 133 12.92 -21.73 17.16
C TYR A 133 11.85 -21.52 18.24
N ASN A 134 12.15 -20.72 19.25
CA ASN A 134 11.19 -20.42 20.33
C ASN A 134 9.93 -19.73 19.78
N PHE A 135 10.11 -18.79 18.84
CA PHE A 135 9.00 -18.07 18.21
C PHE A 135 8.07 -19.04 17.48
N VAL A 136 8.58 -19.88 16.57
CA VAL A 136 7.72 -20.81 15.80
C VAL A 136 7.08 -21.90 16.65
N HIS A 137 7.72 -22.32 17.75
CA HIS A 137 7.14 -23.28 18.70
C HIS A 137 6.17 -22.64 19.70
N SER A 138 6.15 -21.31 19.81
CA SER A 138 5.16 -20.59 20.63
C SER A 138 3.75 -20.56 20.00
N PHE A 139 3.64 -20.90 18.71
CA PHE A 139 2.36 -21.01 18.01
C PHE A 139 1.78 -22.42 18.15
N PRO A 140 0.45 -22.57 18.24
CA PRO A 140 -0.19 -23.88 18.17
C PRO A 140 0.09 -24.58 16.83
N ALA A 141 -0.16 -25.89 16.78
CA ALA A 141 0.00 -26.67 15.54
C ALA A 141 -0.95 -26.17 14.43
N ASN A 142 -2.17 -25.78 14.79
CA ASN A 142 -3.13 -25.13 13.90
C ASN A 142 -3.12 -23.61 14.13
N ALA A 143 -2.28 -22.91 13.38
CA ALA A 143 -2.14 -21.44 13.42
C ALA A 143 -2.91 -20.78 12.26
N GLY A 144 -4.02 -21.39 11.84
CA GLY A 144 -4.87 -20.91 10.75
C GLY A 144 -4.08 -20.65 9.45
N PRO A 145 -4.16 -19.45 8.86
CA PRO A 145 -3.58 -19.15 7.54
C PRO A 145 -2.04 -19.15 7.52
N PHE A 146 -1.38 -19.08 8.68
CA PHE A 146 0.09 -19.07 8.76
C PHE A 146 0.69 -20.46 9.08
N THR A 147 -0.14 -21.50 9.17
CA THR A 147 0.26 -22.85 9.59
C THR A 147 1.33 -23.48 8.69
N ALA A 148 1.12 -23.45 7.36
CA ALA A 148 2.06 -24.06 6.42
C ALA A 148 3.45 -23.42 6.53
N ARG A 149 3.50 -22.08 6.59
CA ARG A 149 4.75 -21.33 6.72
C ARG A 149 5.47 -21.63 8.03
N LEU A 150 4.76 -21.75 9.14
CA LEU A 150 5.36 -22.16 10.42
C LEU A 150 5.88 -23.60 10.38
N ALA A 151 5.18 -24.52 9.73
CA ALA A 151 5.61 -25.90 9.59
C ALA A 151 6.92 -26.01 8.77
N ASP A 152 7.03 -25.27 7.67
CA ASP A 152 8.24 -25.21 6.85
C ASP A 152 9.46 -24.79 7.69
N ILE A 153 9.32 -23.72 8.49
CA ILE A 153 10.42 -23.23 9.33
C ILE A 153 10.74 -24.18 10.49
N ARG A 154 9.73 -24.81 11.10
CA ARG A 154 9.96 -25.85 12.13
C ARG A 154 10.75 -27.02 11.58
N ASN A 155 10.43 -27.48 10.36
CA ASN A 155 11.15 -28.55 9.68
C ASN A 155 12.61 -28.16 9.42
N LEU A 156 12.87 -26.95 8.91
CA LEU A 156 14.23 -26.45 8.72
C LEU A 156 15.02 -26.41 10.03
N LEU A 157 14.41 -25.91 11.11
CA LEU A 157 15.07 -25.76 12.41
C LEU A 157 15.29 -27.08 13.17
N SER A 158 14.68 -28.17 12.69
CA SER A 158 14.86 -29.54 13.19
C SER A 158 16.01 -30.27 12.50
N ASP A 159 16.75 -29.61 11.59
CA ASP A 159 18.00 -30.15 11.06
C ASP A 159 19.01 -30.32 12.21
N LYS A 160 19.48 -31.56 12.42
CA LYS A 160 20.43 -31.92 13.48
C LYS A 160 21.68 -31.04 13.53
N ARG A 161 22.11 -30.49 12.38
CA ARG A 161 23.26 -29.60 12.28
C ARG A 161 22.94 -28.22 12.86
N LEU A 162 21.71 -27.73 12.70
CA LEU A 162 21.23 -26.49 13.30
C LEU A 162 20.85 -26.67 14.78
N GLU A 163 20.35 -27.84 15.17
CA GLU A 163 20.17 -28.20 16.59
C GLU A 163 21.49 -28.11 17.35
N ARG A 164 22.53 -28.79 16.83
CA ARG A 164 23.88 -28.74 17.41
C ARG A 164 24.45 -27.33 17.50
N LEU A 165 24.11 -26.45 16.55
CA LEU A 165 24.52 -25.04 16.57
C LEU A 165 23.86 -24.27 17.71
N ARG A 166 22.57 -24.52 17.98
CA ARG A 166 21.79 -23.86 19.04
C ARG A 166 22.20 -24.28 20.46
N GLU A 167 22.78 -25.46 20.61
CA GLU A 167 23.28 -25.97 21.90
C GLU A 167 24.63 -25.39 22.32
N ILE A 168 25.29 -24.62 21.45
CA ILE A 168 26.60 -24.03 21.75
C ILE A 168 26.45 -22.90 22.76
N ASP A 169 27.21 -22.99 23.85
CA ASP A 169 27.34 -21.90 24.82
C ASP A 169 28.13 -20.72 24.22
N ILE A 170 27.38 -19.69 23.82
CA ILE A 170 27.90 -18.46 23.23
C ILE A 170 28.72 -17.59 24.20
N TYR A 171 28.63 -17.82 25.51
CA TYR A 171 29.39 -17.07 26.52
C TYR A 171 30.81 -17.62 26.72
N THR A 172 31.09 -18.81 26.18
CA THR A 172 32.42 -19.42 26.21
C THR A 172 33.22 -19.11 24.94
N ALA A 173 34.55 -19.14 25.05
CA ALA A 173 35.43 -18.93 23.91
C ALA A 173 35.25 -20.07 22.87
N LEU A 174 34.71 -19.74 21.70
CA LEU A 174 34.46 -20.72 20.65
C LEU A 174 35.78 -21.31 20.10
N PRO A 175 35.94 -22.64 20.06
CA PRO A 175 37.09 -23.27 19.42
C PRO A 175 37.18 -22.90 17.93
N LEU A 176 38.39 -22.66 17.43
CA LEU A 176 38.64 -22.30 16.03
C LEU A 176 38.03 -23.30 15.03
N ARG A 177 38.10 -24.60 15.37
CA ARG A 177 37.53 -25.67 14.54
C ARG A 177 36.01 -25.57 14.47
N THR A 178 35.36 -25.26 15.59
CA THR A 178 33.91 -25.05 15.67
C THR A 178 33.50 -23.84 14.83
N LEU A 179 34.21 -22.71 14.98
CA LEU A 179 33.98 -21.50 14.18
C LEU A 179 34.09 -21.76 12.68
N ALA A 180 35.19 -22.40 12.24
CA ALA A 180 35.40 -22.69 10.82
C ALA A 180 34.40 -23.72 10.26
N TYR A 181 34.03 -24.73 11.05
CA TYR A 181 33.04 -25.73 10.67
C TYR A 181 31.67 -25.08 10.41
N PHE A 182 31.17 -24.30 11.37
CA PHE A 182 29.86 -23.65 11.22
C PHE A 182 29.88 -22.53 10.19
N GLU A 183 31.00 -21.82 10.01
CA GLU A 183 31.14 -20.86 8.92
C GLU A 183 30.98 -21.53 7.56
N HIS A 184 31.70 -22.63 7.32
CA HIS A 184 31.58 -23.38 6.07
C HIS A 184 30.18 -23.99 5.89
N LEU A 185 29.59 -24.52 6.97
CA LEU A 185 28.27 -25.13 6.94
C LEU A 185 27.18 -24.09 6.60
N LEU A 186 27.12 -22.97 7.33
CA LEU A 186 26.06 -21.97 7.20
C LEU A 186 26.14 -21.18 5.90
N LYS A 187 27.36 -20.81 5.47
CA LYS A 187 27.56 -19.98 4.28
C LYS A 187 27.74 -20.79 3.00
N GLY A 188 27.97 -22.09 3.12
CA GLY A 188 28.03 -23.02 2.01
C GLY A 188 26.76 -23.87 1.95
N LYS A 189 26.78 -25.00 2.65
CA LYS A 189 25.77 -26.06 2.50
C LYS A 189 24.36 -25.67 2.94
N LEU A 190 24.22 -24.77 3.92
CA LEU A 190 22.93 -24.34 4.49
C LEU A 190 22.55 -22.91 4.09
N HIS A 191 23.23 -22.30 3.12
CA HIS A 191 23.01 -20.89 2.80
C HIS A 191 21.56 -20.61 2.38
N GLY A 192 20.95 -21.49 1.58
CA GLY A 192 19.56 -21.34 1.13
C GLY A 192 18.55 -21.41 2.29
N GLU A 193 18.77 -22.33 3.23
CA GLU A 193 17.95 -22.50 4.43
C GLU A 193 18.09 -21.28 5.35
N MET A 194 19.31 -20.75 5.52
CA MET A 194 19.54 -19.54 6.29
C MET A 194 18.86 -18.32 5.66
N GLN A 195 18.89 -18.18 4.33
CA GLN A 195 18.15 -17.13 3.63
C GLN A 195 16.64 -17.31 3.81
N THR A 196 16.13 -18.55 3.77
CA THR A 196 14.71 -18.84 4.01
C THR A 196 14.27 -18.43 5.42
N ILE A 197 15.11 -18.68 6.43
CA ILE A 197 14.86 -18.25 7.81
C ILE A 197 14.88 -16.73 7.92
N LEU A 198 15.83 -16.03 7.28
CA LEU A 198 15.86 -14.56 7.25
C LEU A 198 14.60 -13.98 6.60
N THR A 199 14.19 -14.50 5.45
CA THR A 199 12.96 -14.10 4.76
C THR A 199 11.74 -14.29 5.66
N PHE A 200 11.63 -15.42 6.37
CA PHE A 200 10.57 -15.64 7.34
C PHE A 200 10.54 -14.58 8.45
N ILE A 201 11.70 -14.20 8.99
CA ILE A 201 11.78 -13.15 10.03
C ILE A 201 11.31 -11.80 9.46
N TYR A 202 11.64 -11.49 8.21
CA TYR A 202 11.17 -10.28 7.53
C TYR A 202 9.66 -10.31 7.25
N GLU A 203 9.10 -11.46 6.87
CA GLU A 203 7.65 -11.65 6.75
C GLU A 203 6.94 -11.42 8.08
N VAL A 204 7.47 -11.97 9.18
CA VAL A 204 6.94 -11.75 10.52
C VAL A 204 6.96 -10.26 10.90
N ASP A 205 8.05 -9.55 10.59
CA ASP A 205 8.17 -8.11 10.84
C ASP A 205 7.09 -7.31 10.08
N VAL A 206 6.93 -7.55 8.77
CA VAL A 206 5.88 -6.92 7.96
C VAL A 206 4.49 -7.26 8.47
N ASN A 207 4.23 -8.53 8.77
CA ASN A 207 2.93 -8.98 9.27
C ASN A 207 2.58 -8.28 10.58
N ILE A 208 3.52 -8.16 11.52
CA ILE A 208 3.32 -7.46 12.79
C ILE A 208 3.11 -5.95 12.55
N ALA A 209 3.96 -5.31 11.74
CA ALA A 209 3.88 -3.88 11.47
C ALA A 209 2.52 -3.49 10.86
N VAL A 210 2.11 -4.17 9.79
CA VAL A 210 0.84 -3.91 9.08
C VAL A 210 -0.36 -4.16 10.00
N SER A 211 -0.34 -5.25 10.75
CA SER A 211 -1.41 -5.61 11.68
C SER A 211 -1.56 -4.63 12.84
N ASN A 212 -0.43 -4.07 13.31
CA ASN A 212 -0.45 -3.04 14.34
C ASN A 212 -1.08 -1.74 13.82
N VAL A 213 -0.80 -1.35 12.56
CA VAL A 213 -1.52 -0.23 11.92
C VAL A 213 -3.02 -0.50 11.88
N ALA A 214 -3.42 -1.71 11.44
CA ALA A 214 -4.82 -2.10 11.38
C ALA A 214 -5.52 -1.91 12.72
N ARG A 215 -4.90 -2.42 13.80
CA ARG A 215 -5.43 -2.30 15.16
C ARG A 215 -5.49 -0.85 15.63
N ASN A 216 -4.40 -0.11 15.50
CA ASN A 216 -4.27 1.25 16.04
C ASN A 216 -5.19 2.25 15.34
N LYS A 217 -5.44 2.07 14.04
CA LYS A 217 -6.29 2.95 13.23
C LYS A 217 -7.72 2.44 13.07
N GLY A 218 -8.04 1.24 13.58
CA GLY A 218 -9.36 0.61 13.42
C GLY A 218 -9.70 0.36 11.95
N PHE A 219 -8.73 -0.15 11.19
CA PHE A 219 -8.91 -0.55 9.80
C PHE A 219 -9.34 -2.01 9.71
N ASN A 220 -10.11 -2.35 8.68
CA ASN A 220 -10.62 -3.69 8.41
C ASN A 220 -10.01 -4.25 7.12
N TYR A 221 -10.27 -5.51 6.77
CA TYR A 221 -9.75 -6.09 5.53
C TYR A 221 -10.86 -6.22 4.50
N ALA A 222 -10.57 -5.82 3.27
CA ALA A 222 -11.50 -5.98 2.16
C ALA A 222 -11.63 -7.46 1.77
N THR A 223 -12.79 -7.83 1.22
CA THR A 223 -13.02 -9.14 0.60
C THR A 223 -12.86 -9.01 -0.91
N ALA A 224 -11.85 -9.66 -1.47
CA ALA A 224 -11.65 -9.75 -2.90
C ALA A 224 -12.56 -10.83 -3.49
N VAL A 225 -13.32 -10.50 -4.53
CA VAL A 225 -14.18 -11.43 -5.26
C VAL A 225 -13.77 -11.53 -6.72
N ASP A 226 -14.34 -12.51 -7.43
CA ASP A 226 -14.08 -12.73 -8.85
C ASP A 226 -14.29 -11.45 -9.67
N ALA A 227 -13.43 -11.25 -10.66
CA ALA A 227 -13.43 -10.06 -11.50
C ALA A 227 -14.75 -9.92 -12.30
N ASN A 228 -15.50 -11.00 -12.55
CA ASN A 228 -16.76 -10.96 -13.30
C ASN A 228 -17.95 -10.44 -12.48
N LYS A 229 -17.88 -10.44 -11.14
CA LYS A 229 -18.92 -9.80 -10.31
C LYS A 229 -18.99 -8.28 -10.53
N ASN A 230 -17.91 -7.69 -11.03
CA ASN A 230 -17.76 -6.27 -11.33
C ASN A 230 -18.23 -5.33 -10.20
N VAL A 231 -17.94 -5.64 -8.94
CA VAL A 231 -18.41 -4.87 -7.78
C VAL A 231 -17.30 -4.04 -7.14
N LEU A 232 -17.66 -2.92 -6.54
CA LEU A 232 -16.90 -2.17 -5.55
C LEU A 232 -17.90 -1.59 -4.57
N SER A 233 -18.00 -2.21 -3.39
CA SER A 233 -18.87 -1.79 -2.30
C SER A 233 -18.02 -1.47 -1.09
N ALA A 234 -18.27 -0.34 -0.45
CA ALA A 234 -17.63 0.00 0.81
C ALA A 234 -18.58 0.76 1.73
N THR A 235 -18.52 0.46 3.02
CA THR A 235 -19.24 1.18 4.07
C THR A 235 -18.26 1.97 4.92
N GLY A 236 -18.58 3.23 5.24
CA GLY A 236 -17.72 4.06 6.08
C GLY A 236 -16.28 4.24 5.54
N LEU A 237 -16.10 4.18 4.22
CA LEU A 237 -14.81 4.40 3.57
C LEU A 237 -14.33 5.82 3.83
N ARG A 238 -13.09 5.95 4.29
CA ARG A 238 -12.47 7.23 4.65
C ARG A 238 -11.02 7.27 4.19
N HIS A 239 -10.46 8.47 4.08
CA HIS A 239 -9.07 8.65 3.71
C HIS A 239 -8.14 8.19 4.86
N PRO A 240 -7.21 7.24 4.64
CA PRO A 240 -6.45 6.62 5.72
C PRO A 240 -5.46 7.56 6.43
N CYS A 241 -4.97 8.58 5.73
CA CYS A 241 -4.02 9.56 6.27
C CYS A 241 -4.67 10.80 6.90
N ILE A 242 -6.01 10.92 6.90
CA ILE A 242 -6.71 12.04 7.52
C ILE A 242 -7.27 11.58 8.87
N ASP A 243 -6.85 12.25 9.95
CA ASP A 243 -7.37 11.96 11.28
C ASP A 243 -8.83 12.40 11.40
N LYS A 244 -9.65 11.55 12.05
CA LYS A 244 -11.11 11.75 12.20
C LYS A 244 -11.87 11.98 10.88
N ALA A 245 -11.38 11.43 9.77
CA ALA A 245 -12.07 11.49 8.49
C ALA A 245 -13.48 10.87 8.56
N ILE A 246 -14.45 11.55 7.95
CA ILE A 246 -15.84 11.10 7.86
C ILE A 246 -15.93 9.94 6.85
N GLY A 247 -16.49 8.82 7.30
CA GLY A 247 -16.72 7.64 6.48
C GLY A 247 -17.90 7.82 5.53
N ASN A 248 -17.73 7.38 4.29
CA ASN A 248 -18.73 7.46 3.23
C ASN A 248 -19.08 6.07 2.69
N HIS A 249 -20.32 5.90 2.25
CA HIS A 249 -20.79 4.67 1.64
C HIS A 249 -20.74 4.80 0.12
N LEU A 250 -20.33 3.74 -0.58
CA LEU A 250 -20.40 3.70 -2.03
C LEU A 250 -20.69 2.29 -2.54
N LEU A 251 -21.36 2.24 -3.69
CA LEU A 251 -21.61 1.03 -4.45
C LEU A 251 -21.45 1.34 -5.93
N LEU A 252 -20.52 0.65 -6.56
CA LEU A 252 -20.39 0.56 -8.01
C LEU A 252 -20.50 -0.91 -8.40
N ASN A 253 -21.26 -1.21 -9.44
CA ASN A 253 -21.44 -2.57 -9.92
C ASN A 253 -21.65 -2.60 -11.44
N GLY A 254 -21.92 -3.77 -12.03
CA GLY A 254 -22.19 -3.88 -13.47
C GLY A 254 -23.45 -3.18 -13.97
N GLN A 255 -24.39 -2.84 -13.08
CA GLN A 255 -25.58 -2.07 -13.42
C GLN A 255 -25.34 -0.57 -13.29
N THR A 256 -24.59 -0.14 -12.27
CA THR A 256 -24.22 1.26 -12.02
C THR A 256 -22.70 1.38 -11.92
N ASN A 257 -22.04 1.36 -13.07
CA ASN A 257 -20.58 1.30 -13.14
C ASN A 257 -19.90 2.67 -13.09
N LEU A 258 -20.68 3.76 -13.18
CA LEU A 258 -20.17 5.13 -13.12
C LEU A 258 -20.82 5.91 -11.97
N LEU A 259 -20.00 6.49 -11.09
CA LEU A 259 -20.40 7.47 -10.08
C LEU A 259 -20.12 8.87 -10.62
N PHE A 260 -21.18 9.66 -10.80
CA PHE A 260 -21.09 11.06 -11.17
C PHE A 260 -21.23 11.93 -9.93
N LEU A 261 -20.14 12.59 -9.54
CA LEU A 261 -20.01 13.31 -8.27
C LEU A 261 -20.07 14.83 -8.49
N THR A 262 -21.02 15.48 -7.83
CA THR A 262 -21.14 16.96 -7.86
C THR A 262 -20.98 17.59 -6.48
N GLY A 263 -20.87 18.91 -6.43
CA GLY A 263 -20.67 19.67 -5.19
C GLY A 263 -19.53 20.67 -5.30
N ALA A 264 -19.37 21.52 -4.30
CA ALA A 264 -18.28 22.50 -4.29
C ALA A 264 -16.90 21.87 -4.11
N ASN A 265 -15.86 22.61 -4.48
CA ASN A 265 -14.48 22.12 -4.44
C ASN A 265 -14.03 21.81 -3.01
N MET A 266 -14.47 22.61 -2.04
CA MET A 266 -14.18 22.44 -0.62
C MET A 266 -15.04 21.37 0.07
N ALA A 267 -16.03 20.78 -0.62
CA ALA A 267 -16.96 19.81 -0.04
C ALA A 267 -16.36 18.40 0.11
N GLY A 268 -15.11 18.17 -0.32
CA GLY A 268 -14.39 16.92 -0.10
C GLY A 268 -14.48 15.88 -1.23
N LYS A 269 -14.86 16.29 -2.45
CA LYS A 269 -14.95 15.41 -3.63
C LYS A 269 -13.64 14.68 -3.91
N SER A 270 -12.54 15.42 -4.07
CA SER A 270 -11.22 14.87 -4.36
C SER A 270 -10.73 13.96 -3.22
N THR A 271 -11.05 14.30 -1.96
CA THR A 271 -10.73 13.47 -0.78
C THR A 271 -11.44 12.12 -0.83
N LEU A 272 -12.73 12.09 -1.17
CA LEU A 272 -13.47 10.83 -1.36
C LEU A 272 -12.88 10.00 -2.50
N MET A 273 -12.59 10.63 -3.65
CA MET A 273 -11.99 9.94 -4.79
C MET A 273 -10.63 9.33 -4.45
N LYS A 274 -9.77 10.08 -3.74
CA LYS A 274 -8.49 9.55 -3.23
C LYS A 274 -8.72 8.40 -2.24
N ALA A 275 -9.69 8.51 -1.34
CA ALA A 275 -10.02 7.41 -0.43
C ALA A 275 -10.45 6.14 -1.16
N VAL A 276 -11.21 6.24 -2.25
CA VAL A 276 -11.58 5.10 -3.11
C VAL A 276 -10.36 4.51 -3.79
N GLY A 277 -9.54 5.33 -4.45
CA GLY A 277 -8.33 4.87 -5.14
C GLY A 277 -7.33 4.18 -4.19
N ILE A 278 -7.06 4.82 -3.05
CA ILE A 278 -6.17 4.28 -2.02
C ILE A 278 -6.76 2.99 -1.41
N GLY A 279 -8.06 2.99 -1.09
CA GLY A 279 -8.75 1.82 -0.55
C GLY A 279 -8.65 0.62 -1.49
N LEU A 280 -8.92 0.81 -2.79
CA LEU A 280 -8.79 -0.26 -3.79
C LEU A 280 -7.35 -0.75 -3.91
N TYR A 281 -6.37 0.17 -3.95
CA TYR A 281 -4.96 -0.19 -4.07
C TYR A 281 -4.48 -1.03 -2.87
N MET A 282 -4.81 -0.57 -1.66
CA MET A 282 -4.51 -1.30 -0.42
C MET A 282 -5.21 -2.65 -0.36
N ALA A 283 -6.47 -2.73 -0.81
CA ALA A 283 -7.19 -3.99 -0.92
C ALA A 283 -6.49 -4.97 -1.89
N HIS A 284 -6.01 -4.51 -3.04
CA HIS A 284 -5.20 -5.31 -3.98
C HIS A 284 -3.85 -5.75 -3.40
N MET A 285 -3.30 -5.02 -2.43
CA MET A 285 -2.12 -5.46 -1.70
C MET A 285 -2.44 -6.50 -0.62
N GLY A 286 -3.72 -6.76 -0.32
CA GLY A 286 -4.19 -7.56 0.81
C GLY A 286 -4.10 -6.82 2.15
N PHE A 287 -3.80 -5.51 2.14
CA PHE A 287 -3.59 -4.69 3.32
C PHE A 287 -4.91 -4.27 3.98
N PRO A 288 -4.90 -3.88 5.26
CA PRO A 288 -6.08 -3.36 5.94
C PRO A 288 -6.50 -2.02 5.31
N VAL A 289 -7.78 -1.84 5.04
CA VAL A 289 -8.41 -0.65 4.44
C VAL A 289 -9.16 0.18 5.48
N ALA A 290 -9.19 1.50 5.27
CA ALA A 290 -9.91 2.44 6.11
C ALA A 290 -11.42 2.48 5.78
N ALA A 291 -12.11 1.36 6.00
CA ALA A 291 -13.54 1.19 5.80
C ALA A 291 -14.14 0.33 6.92
N GLY A 292 -15.44 0.44 7.16
CA GLY A 292 -16.19 -0.50 7.99
C GLY A 292 -16.19 -1.89 7.34
N GLU A 293 -16.71 -1.96 6.12
CA GLU A 293 -16.67 -3.14 5.27
C GLU A 293 -16.29 -2.74 3.85
N MET A 294 -15.65 -3.65 3.12
CA MET A 294 -15.31 -3.44 1.71
C MET A 294 -15.33 -4.78 0.97
N GLU A 295 -16.07 -4.85 -0.12
CA GLU A 295 -16.05 -5.95 -1.09
C GLU A 295 -15.69 -5.37 -2.46
N PHE A 296 -14.77 -6.01 -3.17
CA PHE A 296 -14.38 -5.55 -4.50
C PHE A 296 -14.05 -6.71 -5.43
N SER A 297 -14.48 -6.59 -6.68
CA SER A 297 -14.00 -7.42 -7.77
C SER A 297 -12.58 -7.03 -8.11
N VAL A 298 -11.70 -8.03 -8.21
CA VAL A 298 -10.32 -7.85 -8.63
C VAL A 298 -10.25 -7.06 -9.94
N ARG A 299 -9.47 -5.98 -9.94
CA ARG A 299 -9.18 -5.13 -11.09
C ARG A 299 -7.79 -5.41 -11.67
N GLU A 300 -7.65 -5.09 -12.94
CA GLU A 300 -6.39 -5.17 -13.67
C GLU A 300 -5.62 -3.85 -13.62
N GLY A 301 -6.22 -2.79 -13.08
CA GLY A 301 -5.53 -1.52 -12.92
C GLY A 301 -6.37 -0.38 -12.33
N LEU A 302 -5.67 0.70 -12.02
CA LEU A 302 -6.20 1.94 -11.46
C LEU A 302 -5.54 3.12 -12.18
N TYR A 303 -6.35 4.08 -12.61
CA TYR A 303 -5.90 5.31 -13.25
C TYR A 303 -6.61 6.50 -12.62
N SER A 304 -5.87 7.58 -12.36
CA SER A 304 -6.47 8.83 -11.89
C SER A 304 -6.02 10.04 -12.69
N SER A 305 -6.90 11.03 -12.73
CA SER A 305 -6.70 12.38 -13.25
C SER A 305 -7.35 13.35 -12.26
N ILE A 306 -6.74 13.47 -11.07
CA ILE A 306 -7.26 14.31 -9.97
C ILE A 306 -6.55 15.67 -9.94
N ASN A 307 -5.22 15.66 -9.99
CA ASN A 307 -4.39 16.86 -9.95
C ASN A 307 -3.38 16.78 -11.09
N VAL A 308 -3.83 17.07 -12.31
CA VAL A 308 -2.95 17.13 -13.47
C VAL A 308 -2.08 18.38 -13.34
N ALA A 309 -0.81 18.21 -12.98
CA ALA A 309 0.14 19.33 -12.92
C ALA A 309 0.54 19.77 -14.33
N ASP A 310 0.77 21.08 -14.50
CA ASP A 310 1.31 21.64 -15.74
C ASP A 310 2.66 20.99 -16.10
N ASN A 311 2.84 20.68 -17.39
CA ASN A 311 4.13 20.23 -17.91
C ASN A 311 4.80 21.35 -18.71
N ILE A 312 5.41 22.28 -17.98
CA ILE A 312 6.15 23.43 -18.54
C ILE A 312 7.27 22.93 -19.47
N GLY A 313 7.90 21.78 -19.17
CA GLY A 313 9.00 21.23 -19.94
C GLY A 313 8.62 20.71 -21.34
N LEU A 314 7.36 20.29 -21.54
CA LEU A 314 6.84 19.87 -22.85
C LEU A 314 6.07 20.98 -23.58
N GLY A 315 5.91 22.16 -22.97
CA GLY A 315 5.15 23.27 -23.53
C GLY A 315 3.65 23.00 -23.65
N TYR A 316 3.12 21.99 -22.96
CA TYR A 316 1.69 21.70 -22.95
C TYR A 316 0.96 22.63 -21.99
N SER A 317 -0.14 23.23 -22.46
CA SER A 317 -1.10 23.88 -21.57
C SER A 317 -1.75 22.84 -20.65
N HIS A 318 -2.21 23.28 -19.48
CA HIS A 318 -2.98 22.46 -18.54
C HIS A 318 -4.07 21.63 -19.24
N PHE A 319 -4.84 22.29 -20.12
CA PHE A 319 -5.91 21.68 -20.89
C PHE A 319 -5.42 20.54 -21.80
N TYR A 320 -4.31 20.74 -22.52
CA TYR A 320 -3.79 19.68 -23.39
C TYR A 320 -3.28 18.47 -22.58
N ALA A 321 -2.67 18.71 -21.41
CA ALA A 321 -2.27 17.63 -20.51
C ALA A 321 -3.49 16.82 -20.02
N GLU A 322 -4.60 17.47 -19.68
CA GLU A 322 -5.88 16.80 -19.36
C GLU A 322 -6.41 15.99 -20.54
N VAL A 323 -6.40 16.53 -21.76
CA VAL A 323 -6.85 15.82 -22.97
C VAL A 323 -6.01 14.56 -23.22
N VAL A 324 -4.68 14.67 -23.12
CA VAL A 324 -3.77 13.52 -23.26
C VAL A 324 -4.08 12.47 -22.18
N ARG A 325 -4.38 12.90 -20.95
CA ARG A 325 -4.71 12.00 -19.85
C ARG A 325 -6.01 11.24 -20.09
N VAL A 326 -7.06 11.93 -20.53
CA VAL A 326 -8.34 11.32 -20.89
C VAL A 326 -8.17 10.34 -22.06
N LYS A 327 -7.36 10.69 -23.07
CA LYS A 327 -7.03 9.79 -24.18
C LYS A 327 -6.38 8.49 -23.70
N GLN A 328 -5.35 8.58 -22.86
CA GLN A 328 -4.67 7.40 -22.31
C GLN A 328 -5.63 6.50 -21.52
N ALA A 329 -6.52 7.10 -20.74
CA ALA A 329 -7.53 6.38 -19.99
C ALA A 329 -8.56 5.70 -20.90
N ALA A 330 -8.98 6.37 -21.98
CA ALA A 330 -9.87 5.79 -22.99
C ALA A 330 -9.21 4.61 -23.72
N GLU A 331 -7.93 4.73 -24.10
CA GLU A 331 -7.14 3.63 -24.68
C GLU A 331 -7.05 2.45 -23.71
N ALA A 332 -6.83 2.72 -22.41
CA ALA A 332 -6.78 1.68 -21.38
C ALA A 332 -8.13 0.98 -21.21
N ALA A 333 -9.24 1.70 -21.17
CA ALA A 333 -10.59 1.13 -21.10
C ALA A 333 -10.92 0.31 -22.37
N ALA A 334 -10.58 0.83 -23.55
CA ALA A 334 -10.79 0.17 -24.84
C ALA A 334 -10.00 -1.14 -25.00
N SER A 335 -8.93 -1.34 -24.22
CA SER A 335 -8.16 -2.60 -24.23
C SER A 335 -8.93 -3.81 -23.69
N GLY A 336 -10.12 -3.62 -23.11
CA GLY A 336 -10.94 -4.68 -22.52
C GLY A 336 -10.58 -5.04 -21.08
N LYS A 337 -9.55 -4.39 -20.52
CA LYS A 337 -9.17 -4.53 -19.11
C LYS A 337 -10.26 -4.07 -18.16
N LYS A 338 -10.35 -4.69 -16.99
CA LYS A 338 -11.22 -4.27 -15.89
C LYS A 338 -10.51 -3.26 -15.00
N LEU A 339 -10.82 -1.98 -15.17
CA LEU A 339 -10.12 -0.88 -14.52
C LEU A 339 -11.02 -0.12 -13.53
N LEU A 340 -10.40 0.57 -12.57
CA LEU A 340 -11.03 1.71 -11.88
C LEU A 340 -10.40 2.99 -12.42
N LEU A 341 -11.22 3.94 -12.87
CA LEU A 341 -10.76 5.23 -13.39
C LEU A 341 -11.40 6.38 -12.62
N LEU A 342 -10.56 7.33 -12.19
CA LEU A 342 -10.94 8.46 -11.35
C LEU A 342 -10.63 9.78 -12.07
N PHE A 343 -11.63 10.64 -12.28
CA PHE A 343 -11.46 11.93 -12.94
C PHE A 343 -12.06 13.05 -12.10
N ASP A 344 -11.24 14.01 -11.69
CA ASP A 344 -11.70 15.15 -10.91
C ASP A 344 -11.85 16.36 -11.81
N GLU A 345 -13.10 16.74 -12.09
CA GLU A 345 -13.47 17.90 -12.91
C GLU A 345 -12.71 17.95 -14.26
N LEU A 346 -13.19 17.19 -15.23
CA LEU A 346 -12.64 17.15 -16.58
C LEU A 346 -12.64 18.54 -17.25
N PHE A 347 -11.56 18.84 -17.98
CA PHE A 347 -11.46 19.99 -18.89
C PHE A 347 -11.58 21.37 -18.23
N LYS A 348 -11.04 21.57 -17.02
CA LYS A 348 -11.09 22.88 -16.32
C LYS A 348 -10.42 24.01 -17.10
N GLY A 349 -9.44 23.68 -17.94
CA GLY A 349 -8.57 24.64 -18.60
C GLY A 349 -9.14 25.29 -19.87
N THR A 350 -10.40 25.02 -20.24
CA THR A 350 -11.04 25.58 -21.45
C THR A 350 -12.29 26.40 -21.13
N ASN A 351 -12.95 26.93 -22.15
CA ASN A 351 -14.19 27.68 -21.98
C ASN A 351 -15.32 26.77 -21.43
N VAL A 352 -16.29 27.37 -20.74
CA VAL A 352 -17.34 26.62 -20.01
C VAL A 352 -18.17 25.74 -20.95
N LYS A 353 -18.40 26.17 -22.20
CA LYS A 353 -19.18 25.40 -23.17
C LYS A 353 -18.44 24.15 -23.65
N ASP A 354 -17.17 24.30 -24.01
CA ASP A 354 -16.30 23.18 -24.43
C ASP A 354 -16.06 22.22 -23.26
N ALA A 355 -15.91 22.73 -22.03
CA ALA A 355 -15.80 21.91 -20.84
C ALA A 355 -17.07 21.10 -20.58
N TYR A 356 -18.26 21.71 -20.76
CA TYR A 356 -19.54 21.03 -20.70
C TYR A 356 -19.65 19.94 -21.78
N ASP A 357 -19.48 20.31 -23.05
CA ASP A 357 -19.64 19.40 -24.19
C ASP A 357 -18.64 18.23 -24.12
N GLY A 358 -17.38 18.52 -23.78
CA GLY A 358 -16.34 17.53 -23.58
C GLY A 358 -16.62 16.58 -22.41
N THR A 359 -16.98 17.12 -21.24
CA THR A 359 -17.29 16.29 -20.06
C THR A 359 -18.49 15.39 -20.32
N LEU A 360 -19.53 15.91 -20.96
CA LEU A 360 -20.72 15.14 -21.32
C LEU A 360 -20.38 14.00 -22.28
N ALA A 361 -19.68 14.30 -23.38
CA ALA A 361 -19.30 13.29 -24.38
C ALA A 361 -18.40 12.20 -23.80
N VAL A 362 -17.39 12.57 -23.01
CA VAL A 362 -16.46 11.63 -22.38
C VAL A 362 -17.18 10.77 -21.34
N THR A 363 -18.03 11.36 -20.50
CA THR A 363 -18.79 10.62 -19.49
C THR A 363 -19.74 9.60 -20.12
N GLN A 364 -20.41 9.97 -21.22
CA GLN A 364 -21.26 9.06 -21.98
C GLN A 364 -20.46 7.89 -22.55
N GLY A 365 -19.32 8.17 -23.20
CA GLY A 365 -18.45 7.13 -23.75
C GLY A 365 -17.87 6.22 -22.68
N PHE A 366 -17.49 6.76 -21.51
CA PHE A 366 -17.00 5.97 -20.39
C PHE A 366 -18.07 5.08 -19.75
N ALA A 367 -19.30 5.57 -19.64
CA ALA A 367 -20.42 4.78 -19.14
C ALA A 367 -20.63 3.49 -19.95
N ASP A 368 -20.35 3.50 -21.26
CA ASP A 368 -20.52 2.34 -22.14
C ASP A 368 -19.48 1.22 -21.91
N TYR A 369 -18.34 1.50 -21.24
CA TYR A 369 -17.38 0.48 -20.82
C TYR A 369 -17.83 -0.23 -19.53
N GLY A 370 -18.88 -1.05 -19.65
CA GLY A 370 -19.52 -1.71 -18.51
C GLY A 370 -18.63 -2.62 -17.65
N ASN A 371 -17.46 -3.04 -18.15
CA ASN A 371 -16.45 -3.82 -17.40
C ASN A 371 -15.54 -2.95 -16.50
N CYS A 372 -15.50 -1.65 -16.73
CA CYS A 372 -14.74 -0.68 -15.97
C CYS A 372 -15.64 0.05 -14.96
N LEU A 373 -15.02 0.48 -13.85
CA LEU A 373 -15.65 1.37 -12.89
C LEU A 373 -15.11 2.78 -13.05
N PHE A 374 -15.98 3.77 -12.96
CA PHE A 374 -15.64 5.17 -13.14
C PHE A 374 -16.15 6.00 -11.96
N ILE A 375 -15.33 6.95 -11.52
CA ILE A 375 -15.78 8.04 -10.67
C ILE A 375 -15.37 9.33 -11.35
N ILE A 376 -16.36 10.14 -11.74
CA ILE A 376 -16.14 11.41 -12.43
C ILE A 376 -16.77 12.50 -11.57
N SER A 377 -15.95 13.47 -11.17
CA SER A 377 -16.42 14.67 -10.49
C SER A 377 -16.60 15.82 -11.49
N THR A 378 -17.54 16.72 -11.22
CA THR A 378 -17.62 18.01 -11.93
C THR A 378 -18.24 19.10 -11.05
N HIS A 379 -17.94 20.35 -11.37
CA HIS A 379 -18.65 21.51 -10.88
C HIS A 379 -19.77 21.98 -11.85
N ILE A 380 -19.86 21.39 -13.05
CA ILE A 380 -20.85 21.73 -14.08
C ILE A 380 -22.10 20.87 -13.88
N ILE A 381 -23.06 21.40 -13.13
CA ILE A 381 -24.30 20.72 -12.73
C ILE A 381 -25.12 20.28 -13.95
N GLU A 382 -25.12 21.10 -15.00
CA GLU A 382 -25.86 20.89 -16.24
C GLU A 382 -25.47 19.57 -16.93
N VAL A 383 -24.21 19.13 -16.79
CA VAL A 383 -23.77 17.83 -17.36
C VAL A 383 -24.50 16.69 -16.67
N GLY A 384 -24.66 16.76 -15.34
CA GLY A 384 -25.41 15.77 -14.57
C GLY A 384 -26.86 15.69 -15.03
N GLU A 385 -27.50 16.84 -15.27
CA GLU A 385 -28.87 16.91 -15.77
C GLU A 385 -29.03 16.24 -17.16
N ALA A 386 -28.08 16.48 -18.07
CA ALA A 386 -28.08 15.86 -19.39
C ALA A 386 -27.85 14.33 -19.36
N LEU A 387 -27.21 13.82 -18.31
CA LEU A 387 -26.89 12.41 -18.13
C LEU A 387 -27.99 11.59 -17.45
N LYS A 388 -29.03 12.22 -16.87
CA LYS A 388 -30.08 11.54 -16.07
C LYS A 388 -30.77 10.36 -16.76
N GLN A 389 -30.80 10.34 -18.09
CA GLN A 389 -31.43 9.26 -18.87
C GLN A 389 -30.59 7.97 -18.94
N ARG A 390 -29.32 8.00 -18.50
CA ARG A 390 -28.44 6.84 -18.48
C ARG A 390 -28.61 6.07 -17.16
N ALA A 391 -29.26 4.91 -17.22
CA ALA A 391 -29.56 4.09 -16.05
C ALA A 391 -28.32 3.56 -15.31
N ASN A 392 -27.17 3.48 -15.99
CA ASN A 392 -25.93 2.98 -15.42
C ASN A 392 -25.03 4.04 -14.77
N ILE A 393 -25.51 5.29 -14.70
CA ILE A 393 -24.85 6.37 -14.00
C ILE A 393 -25.56 6.60 -12.67
N HIS A 394 -24.84 6.41 -11.58
CA HIS A 394 -25.30 6.79 -10.25
C HIS A 394 -24.85 8.22 -9.95
N PHE A 395 -25.78 9.06 -9.51
CA PHE A 395 -25.51 10.45 -9.19
C PHE A 395 -25.38 10.63 -7.68
N ALA A 396 -24.32 11.30 -7.26
CA ALA A 396 -24.14 11.69 -5.87
C ALA A 396 -23.54 13.09 -5.77
N TYR A 397 -23.69 13.70 -4.60
CA TYR A 397 -23.11 14.99 -4.33
C TYR A 397 -22.61 15.13 -2.89
N MET A 398 -21.63 16.01 -2.71
CA MET A 398 -21.17 16.45 -1.40
C MET A 398 -21.88 17.76 -1.03
N PRO A 399 -22.76 17.76 -0.01
CA PRO A 399 -23.58 18.92 0.31
C PRO A 399 -22.76 20.05 0.93
N THR A 400 -23.26 21.27 0.81
CA THR A 400 -22.85 22.40 1.63
C THR A 400 -24.05 22.90 2.40
N VAL A 401 -23.88 23.04 3.72
CA VAL A 401 -24.94 23.47 4.62
C VAL A 401 -24.58 24.85 5.15
N MET A 402 -25.56 25.75 5.13
CA MET A 402 -25.36 27.10 5.66
C MET A 402 -25.59 27.13 7.16
N ASP A 403 -24.59 27.61 7.90
CA ASP A 403 -24.71 28.02 9.29
C ASP A 403 -24.71 29.56 9.34
N GLY A 404 -25.91 30.14 9.26
CA GLY A 404 -26.09 31.58 9.04
C GLY A 404 -25.47 32.03 7.72
N LYS A 405 -24.40 32.84 7.78
CA LYS A 405 -23.63 33.30 6.62
C LYS A 405 -22.43 32.41 6.28
N ARG A 406 -22.08 31.43 7.12
CA ARG A 406 -20.88 30.60 6.92
C ARG A 406 -21.24 29.28 6.23
N PRO A 407 -20.57 28.93 5.12
CA PRO A 407 -20.71 27.60 4.54
C PRO A 407 -20.02 26.56 5.43
N THR A 408 -20.71 25.46 5.70
CA THR A 408 -20.19 24.30 6.43
C THR A 408 -20.27 23.07 5.54
N TYR A 409 -19.30 22.17 5.67
CA TYR A 409 -19.16 20.99 4.83
C TYR A 409 -19.29 19.74 5.72
N PRO A 410 -20.42 19.01 5.66
CA PRO A 410 -20.60 17.80 6.46
C PRO A 410 -19.68 16.64 6.04
N TYR A 411 -19.14 16.69 4.81
CA TYR A 411 -18.32 15.62 4.20
C TYR A 411 -19.02 14.25 4.11
N VAL A 412 -20.36 14.25 4.08
CA VAL A 412 -21.21 13.07 3.92
C VAL A 412 -21.83 13.07 2.54
N LEU A 413 -21.55 12.04 1.76
CA LEU A 413 -22.09 11.81 0.42
C LEU A 413 -23.62 11.65 0.48
N LYS A 414 -24.31 12.30 -0.46
CA LYS A 414 -25.76 12.22 -0.64
C LYS A 414 -26.09 11.82 -2.08
N GLU A 415 -27.20 11.12 -2.26
CA GLU A 415 -27.67 10.73 -3.59
C GLU A 415 -28.28 11.92 -4.33
N GLY A 416 -28.08 11.97 -5.64
CA GLY A 416 -28.59 13.01 -6.53
C GLY A 416 -27.54 13.98 -7.03
N ILE A 417 -28.00 15.09 -7.59
CA ILE A 417 -27.17 16.17 -8.14
C ILE A 417 -27.39 17.41 -7.27
N THR A 418 -26.31 18.10 -6.92
CA THR A 418 -26.42 19.33 -6.11
C THR A 418 -27.16 20.45 -6.87
N SER A 419 -27.90 21.27 -6.13
CA SER A 419 -28.44 22.55 -6.61
C SER A 419 -27.59 23.77 -6.21
N ASP A 420 -26.45 23.55 -5.54
CA ASP A 420 -25.71 24.60 -4.84
C ASP A 420 -24.87 25.45 -5.80
N ARG A 421 -25.16 26.77 -5.89
CA ARG A 421 -24.37 27.76 -6.66
C ARG A 421 -23.52 28.63 -5.73
N GLN A 422 -22.34 28.13 -5.35
CA GLN A 422 -21.56 28.71 -4.25
C GLN A 422 -20.63 29.89 -4.60
N GLY A 423 -20.16 30.01 -5.85
CA GLY A 423 -19.16 31.02 -6.21
C GLY A 423 -19.57 32.45 -5.83
N MET A 424 -20.76 32.88 -6.23
CA MET A 424 -21.29 34.20 -5.87
C MET A 424 -21.64 34.34 -4.39
N MET A 425 -21.97 33.23 -3.73
CA MET A 425 -22.28 33.23 -2.30
C MET A 425 -21.02 33.54 -1.47
N ILE A 426 -19.89 32.90 -1.81
CA ILE A 426 -18.60 33.16 -1.16
C ILE A 426 -18.17 34.61 -1.39
N ILE A 427 -18.26 35.10 -2.63
CA ILE A 427 -17.92 36.50 -2.97
C ILE A 427 -18.71 37.51 -2.12
N ARG A 428 -20.02 37.26 -1.92
CA ARG A 428 -20.87 38.10 -1.06
C ARG A 428 -20.51 37.97 0.42
N ASN A 429 -20.22 36.77 0.89
CA ASN A 429 -19.88 36.55 2.30
C ASN A 429 -18.56 37.19 2.73
N GLU A 430 -17.59 37.28 1.81
CA GLU A 430 -16.31 37.97 2.03
C GLU A 430 -16.43 39.50 2.00
N GLY A 431 -17.64 40.05 1.78
CA GLY A 431 -17.87 41.49 1.77
C GLY A 431 -17.25 42.21 0.57
N ILE A 432 -16.83 41.47 -0.46
CA ILE A 432 -16.05 42.01 -1.59
C ILE A 432 -16.87 43.06 -2.35
N LEU A 433 -18.16 42.78 -2.58
CA LEU A 433 -19.03 43.71 -3.31
C LEU A 433 -19.27 44.98 -2.49
N GLU A 434 -19.48 44.85 -1.19
CA GLU A 434 -19.67 45.97 -0.27
C GLU A 434 -18.43 46.86 -0.14
N LEU A 435 -17.22 46.28 -0.25
CA LEU A 435 -15.97 47.04 -0.30
C LEU A 435 -15.79 47.79 -1.64
N LEU A 436 -16.25 47.21 -2.74
CA LEU A 436 -16.18 47.80 -4.08
C LEU A 436 -17.24 48.89 -4.31
N ASP A 437 -18.37 48.82 -3.61
CA ASP A 437 -19.47 49.79 -3.65
C ASP A 437 -19.24 51.01 -2.72
N GLN A 438 -18.09 51.11 -2.05
CA GLN A 438 -17.74 52.31 -1.29
C GLN A 438 -17.48 53.49 -2.25
N PRO A 439 -18.10 54.66 -2.04
CA PRO A 439 -17.88 55.83 -2.88
C PRO A 439 -16.40 56.22 -2.84
N ARG A 440 -15.80 56.37 -4.02
CA ARG A 440 -14.40 56.79 -4.20
C ARG A 440 -14.17 58.25 -3.86
#